data_AF-A0A6M0CAA7-F1
#
_entry.id   AF-A0A6M0CAA7-F1
#
_cell.length_a   1.000
_cell.length_b   1.000
_cell.length_c   1.000
_cell.angle_alpha   90.00
_cell.angle_beta   90.00
_cell.angle_gamma   90.00
#
_symmetry.space_group_name_H-M   'P 1'
#
loop_
_entity.id
_entity.type
_entity.pdbx_description
1 polymer ?
#
loop_
_entity_poly.entity_id
_entity_poly.type
_entity_poly.pdbx_seq_one_letter_code
_entity_poly.pdbx_strand_id
1 'polypeptide(L)'
;MKIISKDPLVRLKNRSNSSKNIIKRVLTGDVTQRCSRFYWFRQGYSLVQKTTQKFDKNIQDEILKFSSKSSLFDGFSVENGVKEIRRTGVAFGLQLAPEMTQTIYEYAVNNFCFEPGYIDHFKINQIEKGWLKNERRVFRGLLWDLGNCQAIEKITKDPVLLKIVSSYLGYYPTLITQHLTWSIASNLPAEEVQKNYPATNFHYDIAGYNFMTCYFYITDVDVSSGPHVMIANSHLKKPLSMLLTSGRHSD
;
A
#
# COMPACT_ATOMS: atom_id res chain seq x y z
N MET A 1 12.39 -11.14 -6.17
CA MET A 1 11.50 -10.08 -5.65
C MET A 1 12.09 -9.52 -4.37
N LYS A 2 12.00 -8.22 -4.12
CA LYS A 2 12.37 -7.64 -2.81
C LYS A 2 11.10 -7.45 -1.97
N ILE A 3 11.01 -8.11 -0.82
CA ILE A 3 10.00 -7.80 0.20
C ILE A 3 10.70 -6.94 1.24
N ILE A 4 10.21 -5.73 1.47
CA ILE A 4 10.79 -4.81 2.44
C ILE A 4 9.81 -4.67 3.61
N SER A 5 10.20 -5.21 4.77
CA SER A 5 9.48 -5.12 6.05
C SER A 5 10.07 -4.06 7.01
N LYS A 6 11.06 -3.28 6.58
CA LYS A 6 11.84 -2.40 7.47
C LYS A 6 11.43 -0.93 7.35
N ASP A 7 11.16 -0.36 8.54
CA ASP A 7 11.03 1.06 8.91
C ASP A 7 10.30 1.93 7.87
N PRO A 8 9.05 2.37 8.13
CA PRO A 8 8.36 3.31 7.25
C PRO A 8 9.16 4.61 7.03
N LEU A 9 10.08 4.95 7.95
CA LEU A 9 11.02 6.05 7.80
C LEU A 9 12.15 5.78 6.80
N VAL A 10 12.49 4.54 6.43
CA VAL A 10 13.42 4.27 5.30
C VAL A 10 12.78 4.70 3.98
N ARG A 11 11.45 4.58 3.86
CA ARG A 11 10.69 5.20 2.76
C ARG A 11 10.89 6.72 2.81
N LEU A 12 10.76 7.38 3.97
CA LEU A 12 10.95 8.83 4.12
C LEU A 12 12.41 9.31 3.95
N LYS A 13 13.41 8.56 4.43
CA LYS A 13 14.84 8.90 4.34
C LYS A 13 15.38 8.77 2.91
N ASN A 14 14.91 7.79 2.14
CA ASN A 14 15.20 7.72 0.70
C ASN A 14 14.36 8.70 -0.14
N ARG A 15 13.31 9.31 0.44
CA ARG A 15 12.47 10.34 -0.21
C ARG A 15 12.99 11.77 0.00
N SER A 16 13.92 11.99 0.94
CA SER A 16 14.54 13.29 1.26
C SER A 16 15.98 13.38 0.74
N ASN A 17 16.17 13.17 -0.57
CA ASN A 17 17.43 13.58 -1.21
C ASN A 17 17.13 14.86 -2.00
N SER A 18 17.10 16.01 -1.33
CA SER A 18 17.07 17.33 -1.96
C SER A 18 18.44 17.67 -2.57
N SER A 19 18.96 16.80 -3.45
CA SER A 19 20.20 17.10 -4.16
C SER A 19 19.96 18.27 -5.10
N LYS A 20 20.76 19.33 -4.97
CA LYS A 20 20.75 20.49 -5.88
C LYS A 20 21.12 20.12 -7.33
N ASN A 21 21.62 18.90 -7.56
CA ASN A 21 22.06 18.44 -8.87
C ASN A 21 20.93 17.78 -9.66
N ILE A 22 20.51 18.41 -10.76
CA ILE A 22 19.43 17.98 -11.65
C ILE A 22 19.68 16.57 -12.20
N ILE A 23 20.93 16.24 -12.57
CA ILE A 23 21.31 14.92 -13.10
C ILE A 23 21.14 13.86 -12.02
N LYS A 24 21.56 14.17 -10.78
CA LYS A 24 21.37 13.27 -9.63
C LYS A 24 19.88 13.07 -9.32
N ARG A 25 19.03 14.10 -9.47
CA ARG A 25 17.56 13.98 -9.29
C ARG A 25 16.87 13.12 -10.34
N VAL A 26 17.35 13.15 -11.59
CA VAL A 26 16.89 12.26 -12.67
C VAL A 26 17.32 10.82 -12.39
N LEU A 27 18.56 10.61 -11.95
CA LEU A 27 19.11 9.29 -11.61
C LEU A 27 18.54 8.70 -10.30
N THR A 28 18.16 9.53 -9.32
CA THR A 28 17.54 9.09 -8.05
C THR A 28 16.04 8.79 -8.19
N GLY A 29 15.48 8.80 -9.41
CA GLY A 29 14.12 8.36 -9.70
C GLY A 29 13.00 9.37 -9.41
N ASP A 30 13.30 10.53 -8.82
CA ASP A 30 12.28 11.50 -8.39
C ASP A 30 11.60 12.21 -9.59
N VAL A 31 12.32 12.38 -10.70
CA VAL A 31 11.79 13.00 -11.93
C VAL A 31 11.06 11.97 -12.80
N THR A 32 11.66 10.80 -13.01
CA THR A 32 11.05 9.70 -13.79
C THR A 32 9.81 9.13 -13.12
N GLN A 33 9.74 9.14 -11.78
CA GLN A 33 8.53 8.76 -11.06
C GLN A 33 7.38 9.74 -11.33
N ARG A 34 7.65 10.99 -11.72
CA ARG A 34 6.56 11.88 -12.12
C ARG A 34 5.86 11.41 -13.38
N CYS A 35 6.59 10.73 -14.27
CA CYS A 35 6.02 10.15 -15.47
C CYS A 35 5.08 8.99 -15.17
N SER A 36 5.16 8.35 -13.99
CA SER A 36 4.24 7.26 -13.61
C SER A 36 2.78 7.70 -13.47
N ARG A 37 2.52 9.01 -13.43
CA ARG A 37 1.17 9.60 -13.52
C ARG A 37 0.51 9.32 -14.87
N PHE A 38 1.29 9.22 -15.94
CA PHE A 38 0.78 9.00 -17.29
C PHE A 38 0.61 7.51 -17.59
N TYR A 39 -0.55 7.17 -18.15
CA TYR A 39 -0.88 5.78 -18.50
C TYR A 39 0.13 5.15 -19.46
N TRP A 40 0.50 5.86 -20.53
CA TRP A 40 1.45 5.35 -21.54
C TRP A 40 2.81 5.00 -20.93
N PHE A 41 3.29 5.75 -19.94
CA PHE A 41 4.54 5.46 -19.25
C PHE A 41 4.43 4.17 -18.44
N ARG A 42 3.32 3.99 -17.69
CA ARG A 42 3.06 2.75 -16.95
C ARG A 42 2.99 1.53 -17.87
N GLN A 43 2.36 1.67 -19.05
CA GLN A 43 2.31 0.60 -20.05
C GLN A 43 3.71 0.28 -20.61
N GLY A 44 4.49 1.31 -20.98
CA GLY A 44 5.86 1.13 -21.46
C GLY A 44 6.76 0.45 -20.43
N TYR A 45 6.71 0.91 -19.18
CA TYR A 45 7.42 0.28 -18.07
C TYR A 45 7.03 -1.20 -17.91
N SER A 46 5.74 -1.51 -18.01
CA SER A 46 5.24 -2.89 -17.89
C SER A 46 5.75 -3.79 -19.01
N LEU A 47 5.85 -3.29 -20.25
CA LEU A 47 6.40 -4.02 -21.39
C LEU A 47 7.90 -4.30 -21.21
N VAL A 48 8.66 -3.30 -20.74
CA VAL A 48 10.09 -3.46 -20.44
C VAL A 48 10.27 -4.52 -19.37
N GLN A 49 9.56 -4.41 -18.25
CA GLN A 49 9.65 -5.38 -17.15
C GLN A 49 9.27 -6.79 -17.59
N LYS A 50 8.16 -6.94 -18.33
CA LYS A 50 7.75 -8.23 -18.88
C LYS A 50 8.85 -8.87 -19.73
N THR A 51 9.54 -8.07 -20.54
CA THR A 51 10.61 -8.55 -21.42
C THR A 51 11.84 -8.92 -20.62
N THR A 52 12.29 -8.05 -19.71
CA THR A 52 13.45 -8.31 -18.84
C THR A 52 13.26 -9.57 -18.00
N GLN A 53 12.08 -9.73 -17.38
CA GLN A 53 11.79 -10.86 -16.49
C GLN A 53 11.71 -12.21 -17.20
N LYS A 54 11.38 -12.24 -18.50
CA LYS A 54 11.41 -13.50 -19.29
C LYS A 54 12.80 -14.13 -19.33
N PHE A 55 13.86 -13.31 -19.28
CA PHE A 55 15.24 -13.77 -19.33
C PHE A 55 15.92 -13.84 -17.96
N ASP A 56 15.23 -13.41 -16.89
CA ASP A 56 15.74 -13.49 -15.52
C ASP A 56 15.35 -14.84 -14.89
N LYS A 57 16.30 -15.79 -14.88
CA LYS A 57 16.09 -17.12 -14.30
C LYS A 57 15.65 -17.07 -12.84
N ASN A 58 16.18 -16.15 -12.04
CA ASN A 58 15.83 -16.06 -10.62
C ASN A 58 14.34 -15.72 -10.44
N ILE A 59 13.81 -14.85 -11.31
CA ILE A 59 12.39 -14.49 -11.27
C ILE A 59 11.52 -15.66 -11.76
N GLN A 60 11.96 -16.38 -12.79
CA GLN A 60 11.24 -17.58 -13.26
C GLN A 60 11.16 -18.65 -12.16
N ASP A 61 12.28 -18.93 -11.48
CA ASP A 61 12.33 -19.88 -10.36
C ASP A 61 11.44 -19.44 -9.21
N GLU A 62 11.41 -18.13 -8.93
CA GLU A 62 10.54 -17.56 -7.89
C GLU A 62 9.06 -17.70 -8.24
N ILE A 63 8.67 -17.43 -9.49
CA ILE A 63 7.31 -17.64 -9.97
C ILE A 63 6.89 -19.10 -9.77
N LEU A 64 7.73 -20.05 -10.19
CA LEU A 64 7.47 -21.49 -10.05
C LEU A 64 7.36 -21.90 -8.57
N LYS A 65 8.24 -21.37 -7.72
CA LYS A 65 8.25 -21.63 -6.28
C LYS A 65 6.98 -21.15 -5.59
N PHE A 66 6.42 -20.01 -5.99
CA PHE A 66 5.20 -19.50 -5.37
C PHE A 66 3.95 -20.12 -5.99
N SER A 67 3.92 -20.37 -7.30
CA SER A 67 2.75 -20.97 -7.96
C SER A 67 2.42 -22.38 -7.49
N SER A 68 3.38 -23.08 -6.86
CA SER A 68 3.18 -24.43 -6.33
C SER A 68 2.66 -24.47 -4.88
N LYS A 69 2.47 -23.31 -4.24
CA LYS A 69 1.95 -23.24 -2.86
C LYS A 69 0.42 -23.23 -2.82
N SER A 70 -0.14 -23.65 -1.69
CA SER A 70 -1.56 -23.42 -1.37
C SER A 70 -1.84 -21.93 -1.23
N SER A 71 -3.01 -21.49 -1.68
CA SER A 71 -3.44 -20.10 -1.51
C SER A 71 -4.29 -19.90 -0.26
N LEU A 72 -4.28 -18.68 0.25
CA LEU A 72 -5.24 -18.16 1.23
C LEU A 72 -6.59 -17.81 0.59
N PHE A 73 -6.64 -17.66 -0.73
CA PHE A 73 -7.80 -17.19 -1.48
C PHE A 73 -8.22 -18.19 -2.55
N ASP A 74 -8.13 -19.49 -2.23
CA ASP A 74 -8.60 -20.56 -3.11
C ASP A 74 -10.08 -20.30 -3.48
N GLY A 75 -10.38 -20.45 -4.78
CA GLY A 75 -11.71 -20.17 -5.33
C GLY A 75 -11.92 -18.72 -5.81
N PHE A 76 -11.02 -17.77 -5.52
CA PHE A 76 -11.10 -16.44 -6.11
C PHE A 76 -10.77 -16.49 -7.61
N SER A 77 -11.69 -16.00 -8.45
CA SER A 77 -11.44 -15.91 -9.90
C SER A 77 -10.52 -14.73 -10.21
N VAL A 78 -9.23 -15.04 -10.43
CA VAL A 78 -8.21 -14.06 -10.83
C VAL A 78 -8.64 -13.29 -12.08
N GLU A 79 -9.19 -13.98 -13.08
CA GLU A 79 -9.60 -13.35 -14.34
C GLU A 79 -10.70 -12.30 -14.10
N ASN A 80 -11.75 -12.67 -13.37
CA ASN A 80 -12.86 -11.78 -13.07
C ASN A 80 -12.39 -10.60 -12.20
N GLY A 81 -11.55 -10.86 -11.19
CA GLY A 81 -10.97 -9.82 -10.35
C GLY A 81 -10.15 -8.82 -11.15
N VAL A 82 -9.27 -9.28 -12.04
CA VAL A 82 -8.45 -8.40 -12.89
C VAL A 82 -9.31 -7.63 -13.90
N LYS A 83 -10.33 -8.27 -14.48
CA LYS A 83 -11.30 -7.61 -15.38
C LYS A 83 -12.04 -6.48 -14.64
N GLU A 84 -12.45 -6.72 -13.41
CA GLU A 84 -13.13 -5.73 -12.59
C GLU A 84 -12.20 -4.58 -12.19
N ILE A 85 -10.97 -4.86 -11.72
CA ILE A 85 -9.97 -3.82 -11.43
C ILE A 85 -9.72 -2.94 -12.66
N ARG A 86 -9.61 -3.52 -13.86
CA ARG A 86 -9.42 -2.75 -15.10
C ARG A 86 -10.62 -1.84 -15.39
N ARG A 87 -11.84 -2.28 -15.07
CA ARG A 87 -13.10 -1.56 -15.33
C ARG A 87 -13.37 -0.46 -14.30
N THR A 88 -13.23 -0.74 -13.02
CA THR A 88 -13.68 0.14 -11.93
C THR A 88 -12.55 0.68 -11.06
N GLY A 89 -11.35 0.12 -11.16
CA GLY A 89 -10.18 0.50 -10.37
C GLY A 89 -10.05 -0.30 -9.07
N VAL A 90 -11.03 -1.12 -8.72
CA VAL A 90 -11.06 -1.95 -7.51
C VAL A 90 -11.81 -3.26 -7.78
N ALA A 91 -11.40 -4.35 -7.14
CA ALA A 91 -12.24 -5.55 -7.00
C ALA A 91 -12.32 -5.96 -5.53
N PHE A 92 -13.44 -6.57 -5.16
CA PHE A 92 -13.70 -7.09 -3.82
C PHE A 92 -13.78 -8.63 -3.85
N GLY A 93 -13.74 -9.26 -2.68
CA GLY A 93 -13.96 -10.71 -2.52
C GLY A 93 -12.76 -11.50 -2.00
N LEU A 94 -11.59 -10.86 -1.82
CA LEU A 94 -10.49 -11.46 -1.09
C LEU A 94 -10.75 -11.32 0.41
N GLN A 95 -10.95 -12.44 1.10
CA GLN A 95 -11.23 -12.48 2.54
C GLN A 95 -10.15 -13.30 3.26
N LEU A 96 -9.58 -12.72 4.32
CA LEU A 96 -8.68 -13.46 5.20
C LEU A 96 -9.50 -14.35 6.13
N ALA A 97 -8.98 -15.54 6.43
CA ALA A 97 -9.59 -16.41 7.43
C ALA A 97 -9.64 -15.70 8.80
N PRO A 98 -10.70 -15.89 9.61
CA PRO A 98 -10.83 -15.24 10.91
C PRO A 98 -9.62 -15.41 11.82
N GLU A 99 -9.01 -16.60 11.83
CA GLU A 99 -7.82 -16.91 12.62
C GLU A 99 -6.61 -16.09 12.18
N MET A 100 -6.50 -15.83 10.87
CA MET A 100 -5.43 -15.00 10.31
C MET A 100 -5.63 -13.54 10.69
N THR A 101 -6.85 -13.02 10.55
CA THR A 101 -7.21 -11.68 10.99
C THR A 101 -6.92 -11.48 12.48
N GLN A 102 -7.33 -12.44 13.32
CA GLN A 102 -7.08 -12.43 14.76
C GLN A 102 -5.58 -12.43 15.08
N THR A 103 -4.79 -13.26 14.40
CA THR A 103 -3.33 -13.31 14.58
C THR A 103 -2.68 -11.95 14.27
N ILE A 104 -3.10 -11.29 13.18
CA ILE A 104 -2.55 -9.98 12.79
C ILE A 104 -3.03 -8.90 13.78
N TYR A 105 -4.28 -8.96 14.22
CA TYR A 105 -4.83 -8.04 15.22
C TYR A 105 -4.07 -8.12 16.55
N GLU A 106 -3.87 -9.32 17.10
CA GLU A 106 -3.11 -9.52 18.33
C GLU A 106 -1.68 -9.03 18.20
N TYR A 107 -1.04 -9.29 17.05
CA TYR A 107 0.28 -8.74 16.77
C TYR A 107 0.26 -7.20 16.77
N ALA A 108 -0.74 -6.58 16.13
CA ALA A 108 -0.88 -5.13 16.06
C ALA A 108 -1.15 -4.46 17.42
N VAL A 109 -1.91 -5.12 18.30
CA VAL A 109 -2.19 -4.62 19.66
C VAL A 109 -0.96 -4.69 20.56
N ASN A 110 -0.15 -5.74 20.42
CA ASN A 110 0.98 -5.99 21.31
C ASN A 110 2.27 -5.25 20.93
N ASN A 111 2.36 -4.74 19.70
CA ASN A 111 3.54 -4.04 19.18
C ASN A 111 3.37 -2.52 19.18
N PHE A 112 4.50 -1.83 19.17
CA PHE A 112 4.52 -0.38 19.07
C PHE A 112 4.20 0.10 17.65
N CYS A 113 3.47 1.20 17.60
CA CYS A 113 3.23 2.00 16.41
C CYS A 113 3.66 3.45 16.67
N PHE A 114 3.69 4.23 15.60
CA PHE A 114 4.03 5.65 15.67
C PHE A 114 3.20 6.44 14.65
N GLU A 115 3.12 7.75 14.85
CA GLU A 115 2.48 8.65 13.91
C GLU A 115 3.56 9.41 13.11
N PRO A 116 3.50 9.41 11.77
CA PRO A 116 4.47 10.14 10.96
C PRO A 116 4.54 11.61 11.35
N GLY A 117 5.77 12.11 11.58
CA GLY A 117 6.02 13.47 12.07
C GLY A 117 6.27 13.57 13.57
N TYR A 118 6.05 12.47 14.31
CA TYR A 118 6.31 12.39 15.74
C TYR A 118 7.42 11.39 16.07
N ILE A 119 8.10 11.61 17.19
CA ILE A 119 9.23 10.76 17.65
C ILE A 119 8.78 9.66 18.62
N ASP A 120 7.62 9.83 19.26
CA ASP A 120 7.12 8.91 20.25
C ASP A 120 6.51 7.66 19.61
N HIS A 121 6.60 6.57 20.35
CA HIS A 121 6.01 5.29 20.00
C HIS A 121 4.99 4.93 21.06
N PHE A 122 3.88 4.33 20.64
CA PHE A 122 2.76 4.00 21.52
C PHE A 122 2.15 2.66 21.10
N LYS A 123 1.46 2.02 22.04
CA LYS A 123 0.58 0.88 21.74
C LYS A 123 -0.84 1.40 21.56
N ILE A 124 -1.62 0.71 20.74
CA ILE A 124 -3.00 1.14 20.42
C ILE A 124 -3.89 1.23 21.66
N ASN A 125 -3.68 0.35 22.65
CA ASN A 125 -4.42 0.32 23.91
C ASN A 125 -4.10 1.49 24.87
N GLN A 126 -3.12 2.33 24.53
CA GLN A 126 -2.81 3.55 25.28
C GLN A 126 -3.61 4.76 24.78
N ILE A 127 -4.33 4.62 23.65
CA ILE A 127 -5.13 5.68 23.07
C ILE A 127 -6.54 5.61 23.62
N GLU A 128 -7.00 6.74 24.18
CA GLU A 128 -8.37 6.93 24.64
C GLU A 128 -9.00 8.08 23.85
N LYS A 129 -10.05 7.78 23.06
CA LYS A 129 -10.79 8.77 22.25
C LYS A 129 -9.91 9.67 21.36
N GLY A 130 -8.81 9.12 20.83
CA GLY A 130 -7.87 9.85 19.98
C GLY A 130 -6.72 10.55 20.71
N TRP A 131 -6.55 10.31 22.00
CA TRP A 131 -5.53 10.95 22.83
C TRP A 131 -4.65 9.94 23.55
N LEU A 132 -3.36 10.26 23.67
CA LEU A 132 -2.46 9.62 24.61
C LEU A 132 -2.54 10.31 25.98
N LYS A 133 -2.06 9.62 27.02
CA LYS A 133 -2.06 10.12 28.41
C LYS A 133 -1.27 11.42 28.62
N ASN A 134 -0.33 11.73 27.73
CA ASN A 134 0.45 12.97 27.75
C ASN A 134 -0.25 14.12 26.99
N GLU A 135 -1.56 14.03 26.78
CA GLU A 135 -2.39 15.00 26.05
C GLU A 135 -1.99 15.16 24.57
N ARG A 136 -1.17 14.25 24.03
CA ARG A 136 -0.88 14.24 22.59
C ARG A 136 -2.04 13.61 21.82
N ARG A 137 -2.54 14.32 20.82
CA ARG A 137 -3.54 13.81 19.89
C ARG A 137 -2.93 12.89 18.84
N VAL A 138 -3.67 11.85 18.45
CA VAL A 138 -3.26 10.85 17.45
C VAL A 138 -4.37 10.64 16.43
N PHE A 139 -4.05 10.69 15.14
CA PHE A 139 -5.00 10.41 14.06
C PHE A 139 -4.75 9.04 13.42
N ARG A 140 -3.51 8.56 13.47
CA ARG A 140 -3.11 7.25 12.94
C ARG A 140 -1.91 6.66 13.66
N GLY A 141 -1.81 5.33 13.64
CA GLY A 141 -0.65 4.60 14.14
C GLY A 141 -0.12 3.61 13.11
N LEU A 142 1.08 3.82 12.60
CA LEU A 142 1.76 2.89 11.71
C LEU A 142 2.61 1.92 12.54
N LEU A 143 2.40 0.62 12.37
CA LEU A 143 3.23 -0.37 13.05
C LEU A 143 4.69 -0.30 12.56
N TRP A 144 5.62 -0.39 13.50
CA TRP A 144 7.05 -0.23 13.21
C TRP A 144 7.67 -1.47 12.55
N ASP A 145 7.39 -2.67 13.09
CA ASP A 145 8.00 -3.92 12.65
C ASP A 145 6.92 -4.90 12.20
N LEU A 146 6.84 -5.14 10.89
CA LEU A 146 5.93 -6.13 10.29
C LEU A 146 6.64 -7.44 9.95
N GLY A 147 7.98 -7.46 9.98
CA GLY A 147 8.77 -8.60 9.53
C GLY A 147 8.61 -9.84 10.40
N ASN A 148 8.23 -9.66 11.66
CA ASN A 148 8.06 -10.76 12.61
C ASN A 148 6.64 -11.35 12.63
N CYS A 149 5.72 -10.82 11.82
CA CYS A 149 4.37 -11.37 11.73
C CYS A 149 4.27 -12.38 10.57
N GLN A 150 4.30 -13.68 10.90
CA GLN A 150 4.24 -14.75 9.90
C GLN A 150 2.94 -14.70 9.07
N ALA A 151 1.82 -14.24 9.65
CA ALA A 151 0.57 -14.08 8.91
C ALA A 151 0.70 -13.05 7.77
N ILE A 152 1.32 -11.90 8.02
CA ILE A 152 1.61 -10.88 6.99
C ILE A 152 2.56 -11.44 5.93
N GLU A 153 3.58 -12.19 6.35
CA GLU A 153 4.51 -12.84 5.42
C GLU A 153 3.78 -13.81 4.46
N LYS A 154 2.87 -14.65 4.99
CA LYS A 154 2.06 -15.57 4.19
C LYS A 154 1.21 -14.81 3.16
N ILE A 155 0.55 -13.72 3.55
CA ILE A 155 -0.24 -12.88 2.64
C ILE A 155 0.63 -12.36 1.49
N THR A 156 1.81 -11.79 1.78
CA THR A 156 2.66 -11.23 0.72
C THR A 156 3.26 -12.24 -0.26
N LYS A 157 3.20 -13.52 0.10
CA LYS A 157 3.71 -14.64 -0.69
C LYS A 157 2.58 -15.50 -1.27
N ASP A 158 1.34 -15.06 -1.14
CA ASP A 158 0.18 -15.80 -1.61
C ASP A 158 0.15 -15.87 -3.15
N PRO A 159 0.04 -17.08 -3.74
CA PRO A 159 0.08 -17.25 -5.20
C PRO A 159 -1.08 -16.58 -5.94
N VAL A 160 -2.28 -16.56 -5.38
CA VAL A 160 -3.44 -15.90 -6.01
C VAL A 160 -3.26 -14.39 -6.03
N LEU A 161 -2.83 -13.77 -4.92
CA LEU A 161 -2.51 -12.35 -4.88
C LEU A 161 -1.41 -11.98 -5.87
N LEU A 162 -0.30 -12.72 -5.86
CA LEU A 162 0.81 -12.49 -6.79
C LEU A 162 0.35 -12.66 -8.25
N LYS A 163 -0.57 -13.57 -8.53
CA LYS A 163 -1.15 -13.76 -9.86
C LYS A 163 -2.06 -12.60 -10.26
N ILE A 164 -2.89 -12.08 -9.35
CA ILE A 164 -3.73 -10.89 -9.60
C ILE A 164 -2.84 -9.69 -9.93
N VAL A 165 -1.86 -9.41 -9.06
CA VAL A 165 -0.90 -8.31 -9.21
C VAL A 165 -0.18 -8.42 -10.55
N SER A 166 0.39 -9.58 -10.85
CA SER A 166 1.16 -9.76 -12.09
C SER A 166 0.31 -9.70 -13.36
N SER A 167 -0.94 -10.15 -13.29
CA SER A 167 -1.89 -10.07 -14.41
C SER A 167 -2.39 -8.63 -14.64
N TYR A 168 -2.52 -7.84 -13.58
CA TYR A 168 -2.88 -6.43 -13.68
C TYR A 168 -1.70 -5.57 -14.16
N LEU A 169 -0.53 -5.71 -13.53
CA LEU A 169 0.68 -4.95 -13.88
C LEU A 169 1.30 -5.39 -15.21
N GLY A 170 1.08 -6.64 -15.64
CA GLY A 170 1.67 -7.21 -16.85
C GLY A 170 3.07 -7.79 -16.68
N TYR A 171 3.59 -7.81 -15.44
CA TYR A 171 4.89 -8.38 -15.05
C TYR A 171 4.83 -8.82 -13.58
N TYR A 172 5.72 -9.71 -13.15
CA TYR A 172 5.80 -10.16 -11.76
C TYR A 172 6.30 -9.02 -10.84
N PRO A 173 5.67 -8.76 -9.69
CA PRO A 173 6.02 -7.63 -8.84
C PRO A 173 7.50 -7.65 -8.43
N THR A 174 8.19 -6.52 -8.60
CA THR A 174 9.62 -6.41 -8.28
C THR A 174 9.88 -5.99 -6.83
N LEU A 175 8.92 -5.28 -6.24
CA LEU A 175 8.95 -4.79 -4.87
C LEU A 175 7.57 -4.98 -4.24
N ILE A 176 7.56 -5.55 -3.04
CA ILE A 176 6.38 -5.58 -2.17
C ILE A 176 6.69 -4.79 -0.91
N THR A 177 5.85 -3.80 -0.63
CA THR A 177 5.85 -3.02 0.62
C THR A 177 4.65 -3.40 1.46
N GLN A 178 4.86 -3.56 2.76
CA GLN A 178 3.82 -3.90 3.72
C GLN A 178 3.52 -2.68 4.59
N HIS A 179 2.25 -2.47 4.91
CA HIS A 179 1.79 -1.43 5.80
C HIS A 179 0.70 -2.01 6.70
N LEU A 180 0.80 -1.74 8.00
CA LEU A 180 -0.28 -2.00 8.95
C LEU A 180 -0.52 -0.71 9.73
N THR A 181 -1.73 -0.19 9.62
CA THR A 181 -2.08 1.15 10.07
C THR A 181 -3.36 1.10 10.86
N TRP A 182 -3.34 1.71 12.04
CA TRP A 182 -4.53 2.07 12.80
C TRP A 182 -5.05 3.41 12.31
N SER A 183 -6.33 3.47 11.92
CA SER A 183 -7.07 4.73 11.80
C SER A 183 -7.74 5.01 13.15
N ILE A 184 -7.38 6.11 13.80
CA ILE A 184 -7.81 6.37 15.17
C ILE A 184 -9.12 7.13 15.18
N ALA A 185 -10.12 6.59 15.89
CA ALA A 185 -11.40 7.26 16.10
C ALA A 185 -11.20 8.58 16.83
N SER A 186 -11.84 9.63 16.33
CA SER A 186 -11.75 10.99 16.86
C SER A 186 -13.15 11.57 17.01
N ASN A 187 -13.35 12.36 18.07
CA ASN A 187 -14.57 13.12 18.30
C ASN A 187 -14.56 14.50 17.60
N LEU A 188 -13.57 14.77 16.76
CA LEU A 188 -13.47 16.03 16.04
C LEU A 188 -14.46 16.11 14.88
N PRO A 189 -14.83 17.33 14.47
CA PRO A 189 -15.46 17.55 13.18
C PRO A 189 -14.61 16.95 12.04
N ALA A 190 -15.30 16.43 11.02
CA ALA A 190 -14.65 15.77 9.89
C ALA A 190 -13.60 16.66 9.19
N GLU A 191 -13.87 17.97 9.08
CA GLU A 191 -12.94 18.94 8.49
C GLU A 191 -11.61 19.02 9.25
N GLU A 192 -11.65 18.95 10.58
CA GLU A 192 -10.44 19.00 11.40
C GLU A 192 -9.65 17.69 11.29
N VAL A 193 -10.34 16.54 11.21
CA VAL A 193 -9.70 15.25 10.92
C VAL A 193 -9.05 15.30 9.54
N GLN A 194 -9.73 15.80 8.52
CA GLN A 194 -9.24 15.92 7.15
C GLN A 194 -8.02 16.83 7.01
N LYS A 195 -7.97 17.90 7.81
CA LYS A 195 -6.83 18.81 7.87
C LYS A 195 -5.60 18.16 8.48
N ASN A 196 -5.77 17.39 9.57
CA ASN A 196 -4.67 16.79 10.31
C ASN A 196 -4.27 15.40 9.80
N TYR A 197 -5.17 14.70 9.10
CA TYR A 197 -4.92 13.43 8.44
C TYR A 197 -5.32 13.50 6.96
N PRO A 198 -4.47 14.12 6.11
CA PRO A 198 -4.82 14.40 4.71
C PRO A 198 -5.13 13.18 3.85
N ALA A 199 -4.69 11.98 4.22
CA ALA A 199 -5.03 10.75 3.50
C ALA A 199 -6.51 10.38 3.62
N THR A 200 -7.27 11.03 4.51
CA THR A 200 -8.73 10.89 4.56
C THR A 200 -9.44 11.72 3.47
N ASN A 201 -8.75 12.66 2.83
CA ASN A 201 -9.27 13.41 1.68
C ASN A 201 -9.21 12.56 0.41
N PHE A 202 -10.06 12.85 -0.58
CA PHE A 202 -9.92 12.22 -1.89
C PHE A 202 -8.58 12.57 -2.53
N HIS A 203 -7.79 11.53 -2.81
CA HIS A 203 -6.50 11.63 -3.48
C HIS A 203 -6.30 10.42 -4.40
N TYR A 204 -5.16 10.36 -5.08
CA TYR A 204 -4.72 9.16 -5.77
C TYR A 204 -3.25 8.91 -5.44
N ASP A 205 -2.92 7.65 -5.26
CA ASP A 205 -1.57 7.27 -4.90
C ASP A 205 -0.62 7.27 -6.09
N ILE A 206 0.63 7.52 -5.77
CA ILE A 206 1.75 7.38 -6.70
C ILE A 206 2.85 6.60 -5.97
N ALA A 207 2.81 5.28 -6.11
CA ALA A 207 3.87 4.41 -5.62
C ALA A 207 4.68 3.85 -6.80
N GLY A 208 5.98 4.19 -6.87
CA GLY A 208 6.86 3.71 -7.93
C GLY A 208 6.43 4.10 -9.35
N TYR A 209 6.83 3.27 -10.33
CA TYR A 209 6.59 3.49 -11.76
C TYR A 209 5.31 2.84 -12.30
N ASN A 210 4.88 1.75 -11.69
CA ASN A 210 3.57 1.13 -11.84
C ASN A 210 3.31 0.33 -10.56
N PHE A 211 2.09 0.32 -10.05
CA PHE A 211 1.78 -0.34 -8.78
C PHE A 211 0.30 -0.71 -8.66
N MET A 212 0.04 -1.55 -7.67
CA MET A 212 -1.29 -1.93 -7.21
C MET A 212 -1.19 -2.14 -5.70
N THR A 213 -2.26 -1.81 -4.98
CA THR A 213 -2.36 -2.04 -3.54
C THR A 213 -3.47 -3.05 -3.27
N CYS A 214 -3.24 -3.96 -2.31
CA CYS A 214 -4.27 -4.84 -1.77
C CYS A 214 -4.50 -4.42 -0.31
N TYR A 215 -5.75 -4.10 0.04
CA TYR A 215 -6.13 -3.71 1.39
C TYR A 215 -6.92 -4.83 2.05
N PHE A 216 -6.62 -5.09 3.32
CA PHE A 216 -7.36 -6.02 4.16
C PHE A 216 -7.73 -5.29 5.45
N TYR A 217 -9.02 -5.32 5.81
CA TYR A 217 -9.44 -4.93 7.15
C TYR A 217 -9.14 -6.08 8.10
N ILE A 218 -8.53 -5.75 9.24
CA ILE A 218 -8.22 -6.71 10.31
C ILE A 218 -9.07 -6.48 11.57
N THR A 219 -10.00 -5.54 11.48
CA THR A 219 -11.07 -5.28 12.44
C THR A 219 -12.38 -5.17 11.68
N ASP A 220 -13.50 -5.28 12.39
CA ASP A 220 -14.80 -4.99 11.81
C ASP A 220 -14.84 -3.53 11.34
N VAL A 221 -15.37 -3.33 10.13
CA VAL A 221 -15.48 -2.02 9.49
C VAL A 221 -16.89 -1.87 8.93
N ASP A 222 -17.55 -0.81 9.35
CA ASP A 222 -18.86 -0.38 8.86
C ASP A 222 -18.79 1.02 8.26
N VAL A 223 -19.95 1.59 7.92
CA VAL A 223 -20.06 2.93 7.31
C VAL A 223 -19.60 4.08 8.23
N SER A 224 -19.55 3.85 9.53
CA SER A 224 -19.20 4.82 10.57
C SER A 224 -17.76 4.67 11.09
N SER A 225 -17.08 3.56 10.78
CA SER A 225 -15.73 3.25 11.27
C SER A 225 -14.60 3.72 10.33
N GLY A 226 -14.89 4.62 9.40
CA GLY A 226 -13.92 5.15 8.42
C GLY A 226 -13.49 4.14 7.34
N PRO A 227 -14.41 3.55 6.57
CA PRO A 227 -14.07 2.64 5.49
C PRO A 227 -13.37 3.39 4.33
N HIS A 228 -12.57 2.69 3.55
CA HIS A 228 -12.05 3.20 2.28
C HIS A 228 -13.20 3.55 1.33
N VAL A 229 -13.19 4.78 0.84
CA VAL A 229 -14.12 5.26 -0.18
C VAL A 229 -13.35 5.51 -1.47
N MET A 230 -13.82 4.93 -2.58
CA MET A 230 -13.19 5.03 -3.89
C MET A 230 -14.16 5.54 -4.94
N ILE A 231 -13.64 6.33 -5.87
CA ILE A 231 -14.40 6.80 -7.04
C ILE A 231 -14.17 5.79 -8.17
N ALA A 232 -15.22 5.03 -8.51
CA ALA A 232 -15.16 4.04 -9.57
C ALA A 232 -14.67 4.65 -10.90
N ASN A 233 -13.80 3.93 -11.61
CA ASN A 233 -13.24 4.31 -12.92
C ASN A 233 -12.32 5.55 -12.92
N SER A 234 -12.03 6.14 -11.75
CA SER A 234 -11.14 7.31 -11.64
C SER A 234 -9.67 7.01 -11.97
N HIS A 235 -9.28 5.73 -12.09
CA HIS A 235 -7.94 5.30 -12.48
C HIS A 235 -7.65 5.53 -13.97
N LEU A 236 -8.66 5.49 -14.85
CA LEU A 236 -8.51 5.58 -16.31
C LEU A 236 -8.32 7.01 -16.82
N LYS A 237 -9.12 7.97 -16.34
CA LYS A 237 -9.14 9.34 -16.83
C LYS A 237 -9.01 10.31 -15.66
N LYS A 238 -7.84 10.93 -15.54
CA LYS A 238 -7.57 12.01 -14.59
C LYS A 238 -7.45 13.33 -15.35
N PRO A 239 -7.94 14.46 -14.80
CA PRO A 239 -7.70 15.77 -15.38
C PRO A 239 -6.20 16.01 -15.56
N LEU A 240 -5.80 16.61 -16.69
CA LEU A 240 -4.39 16.87 -16.97
C LEU A 240 -3.76 17.77 -15.89
N SER A 241 -4.53 18.74 -15.36
CA SER A 241 -4.13 19.56 -14.21
C SER A 241 -3.73 18.70 -13.00
N MET A 242 -4.50 17.65 -12.70
CA MET A 242 -4.20 16.72 -11.61
C MET A 242 -2.93 15.88 -11.85
N LEU A 243 -2.60 15.61 -13.12
CA LEU A 243 -1.37 14.89 -13.51
C LEU A 243 -0.13 15.81 -13.51
N LEU A 244 -0.31 17.11 -13.75
CA LEU A 244 0.78 18.10 -13.83
C LEU A 244 1.10 18.75 -12.48
N THR A 245 0.11 18.87 -11.59
CA THR A 245 0.28 19.34 -10.22
C THR A 245 0.96 18.29 -9.35
N SER A 246 1.64 18.71 -8.27
CA SER A 246 2.21 17.77 -7.31
C SER A 246 1.07 17.11 -6.53
N GLY A 247 0.55 15.98 -7.00
CA GLY A 247 -0.38 15.12 -6.26
C GLY A 247 0.25 14.44 -5.04
N ARG A 248 1.18 15.11 -4.35
CA ARG A 248 1.82 14.63 -3.12
C ARG A 248 0.94 15.03 -1.94
N HIS A 249 -0.04 14.19 -1.64
CA HIS A 249 -0.44 14.03 -0.25
C HIS A 249 0.30 12.79 0.23
N SER A 250 1.30 12.98 1.08
CA SER A 250 1.96 11.86 1.72
C SER A 250 0.99 11.21 2.69
N ASP A 251 0.79 9.90 2.55
CA ASP A 251 0.54 9.04 3.72
C ASP A 251 1.61 9.31 4.76
#